data_AF-A0A3A5VBD3-F1
#
_entry.id   AF-A0A3A5VBD3-F1
#
_cell.length_a   1.000
_cell.length_b   1.000
_cell.length_c   1.000
_cell.angle_alpha   90.00
_cell.angle_beta   90.00
_cell.angle_gamma   90.00
#
_symmetry.space_group_name_H-M   'P 1'
#
loop_
_entity.id
_entity.type
_entity.pdbx_description
1 polymer ?
#
loop_
_entity_poly.entity_id
_entity_poly.type
_entity_poly.pdbx_seq_one_letter_code
_entity_poly.pdbx_strand_id
1 'polypeptide(L)'
;MEGRDVPAWVAHTPLDEWETMMQKVALFHDKHDFAGQNGHDMGYRLALTIEELGELAAAVTKGKPIEECAEEMADVLILLMGHSLAMEVDLKAAFEKKYERIMQRTALQGRLGVRVTEYRPS
;
A
#
# COMPACT_ATOMS: atom_id res chain seq x y z
N MET A 1 3.90 -2.45 -15.82
CA MET A 1 2.91 -3.45 -15.38
C MET A 1 1.67 -2.62 -15.19
N GLU A 2 0.88 -2.52 -16.26
CA GLU A 2 -0.29 -1.64 -16.32
C GLU A 2 -1.39 -2.22 -15.43
N GLY A 3 -1.94 -1.38 -14.57
CA GLY A 3 -3.07 -1.69 -13.71
C GLY A 3 -4.39 -1.19 -14.29
N ARG A 4 -5.47 -1.45 -13.56
CA ARG A 4 -6.80 -0.88 -13.85
C ARG A 4 -6.92 0.47 -13.14
N ASP A 5 -7.56 1.44 -13.81
CA ASP A 5 -7.98 2.70 -13.22
C ASP A 5 -9.24 2.53 -12.35
N VAL A 6 -9.76 3.63 -11.78
CA VAL A 6 -10.95 3.59 -10.91
C VAL A 6 -12.20 3.07 -11.65
N PRO A 7 -12.60 3.61 -12.81
CA PRO A 7 -13.76 3.09 -13.54
C PRO A 7 -13.66 1.60 -13.89
N ALA A 8 -12.48 1.14 -14.31
CA ALA A 8 -12.27 -0.27 -14.64
C ALA A 8 -12.40 -1.18 -13.41
N TRP A 9 -11.91 -0.76 -12.23
CA TRP A 9 -12.11 -1.51 -10.99
C TRP A 9 -13.56 -1.49 -10.49
N VAL A 10 -14.27 -0.38 -10.63
CA VAL A 10 -15.69 -0.27 -10.25
C VAL A 10 -16.54 -1.24 -11.07
N ALA A 11 -16.29 -1.34 -12.38
CA ALA A 11 -17.00 -2.26 -13.27
C ALA A 11 -16.54 -3.73 -13.18
N HIS A 12 -15.43 -4.00 -12.48
CA HIS A 12 -14.83 -5.33 -12.40
C HIS A 12 -15.71 -6.31 -11.62
N THR A 13 -15.65 -7.60 -11.94
CA THR A 13 -16.23 -8.66 -11.09
C THR A 13 -15.08 -9.37 -10.38
N PRO A 14 -14.90 -9.17 -9.06
CA PRO A 14 -13.79 -9.77 -8.33
C PRO A 14 -13.79 -11.30 -8.38
N LEU A 15 -12.62 -11.88 -8.62
CA LEU A 15 -12.41 -13.34 -8.63
C LEU A 15 -11.80 -13.85 -7.32
N ASP A 16 -11.09 -12.99 -6.59
CA ASP A 16 -10.41 -13.33 -5.34
C ASP A 16 -10.53 -12.21 -4.28
N GLU A 17 -9.96 -12.45 -3.10
CA GLU A 17 -10.00 -11.54 -1.96
C GLU A 17 -9.23 -10.24 -2.23
N TRP A 18 -8.12 -10.31 -2.96
CA TRP A 18 -7.34 -9.15 -3.35
C TRP A 18 -8.14 -8.23 -4.28
N GLU A 19 -8.74 -8.80 -5.33
CA GLU A 19 -9.59 -8.05 -6.25
C GLU A 19 -10.81 -7.46 -5.54
N THR A 20 -11.36 -8.17 -4.54
CA THR A 20 -12.45 -7.67 -3.71
C THR A 20 -12.01 -6.44 -2.91
N MET A 21 -10.81 -6.47 -2.33
CA MET A 21 -10.26 -5.33 -1.61
C MET A 21 -9.99 -4.14 -2.56
N MET A 22 -9.34 -4.38 -3.70
CA MET A 22 -9.08 -3.32 -4.70
C MET A 22 -10.36 -2.67 -5.21
N GLN A 23 -11.40 -3.46 -5.48
CA GLN A 23 -12.70 -2.92 -5.87
C GLN A 23 -13.33 -2.06 -4.76
N LYS A 24 -13.25 -2.46 -3.49
CA LYS A 24 -13.75 -1.63 -2.36
C LYS A 24 -13.05 -0.28 -2.29
N VAL A 25 -11.73 -0.24 -2.47
CA VAL A 25 -10.96 1.01 -2.49
C VAL A 25 -11.31 1.86 -3.73
N ALA A 26 -11.53 1.23 -4.88
CA ALA A 26 -11.98 1.94 -6.08
C ALA A 26 -13.37 2.54 -5.92
N LEU A 27 -14.33 1.80 -5.36
CA LEU A 27 -15.66 2.30 -5.02
C LEU A 27 -15.60 3.47 -4.02
N PHE A 28 -14.67 3.44 -3.06
CA PHE A 28 -14.43 4.56 -2.17
C PHE A 28 -13.91 5.79 -2.92
N HIS A 29 -12.93 5.62 -3.82
CA HIS A 29 -12.43 6.70 -4.66
C HIS A 29 -13.49 7.31 -5.58
N ASP A 30 -14.33 6.47 -6.18
CA ASP A 30 -15.42 6.86 -7.08
C ASP A 30 -16.51 7.64 -6.31
N LYS A 31 -16.96 7.09 -5.17
CA LYS A 31 -17.95 7.71 -4.29
C LYS A 31 -17.57 9.13 -3.87
N HIS A 32 -16.29 9.38 -3.65
CA HIS A 32 -15.76 10.66 -3.20
C HIS A 32 -15.15 11.51 -4.33
N ASP A 33 -15.24 11.08 -5.59
CA ASP A 33 -14.66 11.74 -6.77
C ASP A 33 -13.23 12.28 -6.50
N PHE A 34 -12.35 11.41 -5.99
CA PHE A 34 -10.99 11.84 -5.67
C PHE A 34 -10.20 12.21 -6.94
N ALA A 35 -10.51 11.63 -8.09
CA ALA A 35 -9.87 12.00 -9.35
C ALA A 35 -10.22 13.45 -9.74
N GLY A 36 -11.49 13.85 -9.61
CA GLY A 36 -11.95 15.21 -9.88
C GLY A 36 -11.56 16.24 -8.81
N GLN A 37 -11.15 15.81 -7.62
CA GLN A 37 -10.86 16.67 -6.46
C GLN A 37 -9.39 16.67 -6.02
N ASN A 38 -8.44 16.51 -6.95
CA ASN A 38 -6.98 16.51 -6.68
C ASN A 38 -6.50 15.35 -5.77
N GLY A 39 -7.38 14.41 -5.41
CA GLY A 39 -7.05 13.24 -4.60
C GLY A 39 -6.17 12.21 -5.32
N HIS A 40 -5.94 12.36 -6.63
CA HIS A 40 -5.01 11.54 -7.40
C HIS A 40 -3.66 12.24 -7.64
N ASP A 41 -3.46 13.46 -7.15
CA ASP A 41 -2.14 14.10 -7.16
C ASP A 41 -1.17 13.32 -6.25
N MET A 42 -0.04 12.88 -6.80
CA MET A 42 0.88 12.02 -6.08
C MET A 42 1.61 12.73 -4.93
N GLY A 43 1.79 14.05 -5.02
CA GLY A 43 2.33 14.83 -3.90
C GLY A 43 1.39 14.81 -2.70
N TYR A 44 0.10 15.05 -2.95
CA TYR A 44 -0.95 14.99 -1.95
C TYR A 44 -1.13 13.58 -1.36
N ARG A 45 -1.17 12.54 -2.20
CA ARG A 45 -1.30 11.15 -1.73
C ARG A 45 -0.12 10.70 -0.86
N LEU A 46 1.10 11.12 -1.21
CA LEU A 46 2.28 10.87 -0.38
C LEU A 46 2.19 11.61 0.96
N ALA A 47 1.69 12.84 0.98
CA ALA A 47 1.48 13.60 2.22
C ALA A 47 0.52 12.86 3.18
N LEU A 48 -0.63 12.39 2.68
CA LEU A 48 -1.56 11.57 3.46
C LEU A 48 -0.90 10.30 4.00
N THR A 49 -0.10 9.61 3.17
CA THR A 49 0.59 8.39 3.61
C THR A 49 1.60 8.67 4.72
N ILE A 50 2.27 9.82 4.68
CA ILE A 50 3.21 10.24 5.73
C ILE A 50 2.47 10.54 7.03
N GLU A 51 1.26 11.12 6.95
CA GLU A 51 0.38 11.36 8.10
C GLU A 51 0.02 10.04 8.80
N GLU A 52 -0.54 9.06 8.07
CA GLU A 52 -0.92 7.76 8.64
C GLU A 52 0.29 6.96 9.15
N LEU A 53 1.45 7.08 8.50
CA LEU A 53 2.69 6.50 9.02
C LEU A 53 3.12 7.13 10.36
N GLY A 54 2.83 8.42 10.55
CA GLY A 54 3.03 9.12 11.81
C GLY A 54 2.09 8.62 12.90
N GLU A 55 0.82 8.38 12.56
CA GLU A 55 -0.19 7.82 13.47
C GLU A 55 0.17 6.39 13.88
N LEU A 56 0.52 5.52 12.92
CA LEU A 56 1.04 4.18 13.17
C LEU A 56 2.28 4.20 14.09
N ALA A 57 3.24 5.09 13.81
CA ALA A 57 4.44 5.22 14.64
C ALA A 57 4.08 5.66 16.06
N ALA A 58 3.14 6.59 16.22
CA ALA A 58 2.64 7.02 17.52
C ALA A 58 1.93 5.88 18.26
N ALA A 59 1.09 5.09 17.59
CA ALA A 59 0.38 3.96 18.17
C ALA A 59 1.36 2.93 18.75
N VAL A 60 2.37 2.54 17.97
CA VAL A 60 3.41 1.59 18.38
C VAL A 60 4.27 2.13 19.52
N THR A 61 4.82 3.34 19.38
CA THR A 61 5.79 3.87 20.34
C THR A 61 5.17 4.27 21.68
N LYS A 62 3.87 4.58 21.70
CA LYS A 62 3.13 4.89 22.92
C LYS A 62 2.48 3.65 23.56
N GLY A 63 2.70 2.46 23.00
CA GLY A 63 2.13 1.21 23.53
C GLY A 63 0.61 1.20 23.53
N LYS A 64 -0.02 1.71 22.46
CA LYS A 64 -1.47 1.66 22.29
C LYS A 64 -1.96 0.21 22.16
N PRO A 65 -3.27 -0.05 22.38
CA PRO A 65 -3.88 -1.35 22.08
C PRO A 65 -3.55 -1.84 20.68
N ILE A 66 -3.52 -3.17 20.51
CA ILE A 66 -3.19 -3.78 19.22
C ILE A 66 -4.23 -3.46 18.15
N GLU A 67 -5.47 -3.23 18.56
CA GLU A 67 -6.58 -2.84 17.70
C GLU A 67 -6.32 -1.48 17.05
N GLU A 68 -5.84 -0.49 17.83
CA GLU A 68 -5.43 0.82 17.29
C GLU A 68 -4.27 0.64 16.30
N CYS A 69 -3.23 -0.13 16.65
CA CYS A 69 -2.12 -0.37 15.73
C CYS A 69 -2.58 -1.06 14.42
N ALA A 70 -3.57 -1.96 14.49
CA ALA A 70 -4.09 -2.66 13.33
C ALA A 70 -4.92 -1.75 12.42
N GLU A 71 -5.64 -0.78 13.00
CA GLU A 71 -6.37 0.27 12.26
C GLU A 71 -5.40 1.12 11.45
N GLU A 72 -4.37 1.67 12.09
CA GLU A 72 -3.35 2.49 11.40
C GLU A 72 -2.60 1.70 10.31
N MET A 73 -2.36 0.40 10.53
CA MET A 73 -1.78 -0.47 9.51
C MET A 73 -2.73 -0.66 8.30
N ALA A 74 -4.03 -0.73 8.55
CA ALA A 74 -5.04 -0.83 7.50
C ALA A 74 -5.14 0.48 6.70
N ASP A 75 -5.05 1.64 7.35
CA ASP A 75 -5.09 2.95 6.69
C ASP A 75 -3.90 3.13 5.73
N VAL A 76 -2.69 2.78 6.18
CA VAL A 76 -1.50 2.76 5.31
C VAL A 76 -1.69 1.83 4.11
N LEU A 77 -2.28 0.64 4.30
CA LEU A 77 -2.55 -0.31 3.22
C LEU A 77 -3.58 0.25 2.22
N ILE A 78 -4.68 0.82 2.71
CA ILE A 78 -5.75 1.41 1.88
C ILE A 78 -5.19 2.57 1.06
N LEU A 79 -4.36 3.42 1.67
CA LEU A 79 -3.69 4.49 0.95
C LEU A 79 -2.83 3.92 -0.18
N LEU A 80 -1.93 2.97 0.09
CA LEU A 80 -1.08 2.35 -0.93
C LEU A 80 -1.89 1.71 -2.07
N MET A 81 -2.99 1.02 -1.76
CA MET A 81 -3.91 0.50 -2.77
C MET A 81 -4.48 1.63 -3.62
N GLY A 82 -4.92 2.73 -3.01
CA GLY A 82 -5.42 3.88 -3.74
C GLY A 82 -4.34 4.61 -4.57
N HIS A 83 -3.07 4.56 -4.17
CA HIS A 83 -1.97 5.07 -5.01
C HIS A 83 -1.88 4.25 -6.31
N SER A 84 -2.03 2.94 -6.21
CA SER A 84 -2.00 2.08 -7.39
C SER A 84 -3.15 2.37 -8.37
N LEU A 85 -4.31 2.79 -7.86
CA LEU A 85 -5.42 3.28 -8.69
C LEU A 85 -5.05 4.59 -9.41
N ALA A 86 -4.51 5.56 -8.67
CA ALA A 86 -4.12 6.86 -9.22
C ALA A 86 -2.96 6.79 -10.23
N MET A 87 -2.08 5.81 -10.05
CA MET A 87 -0.90 5.59 -10.91
C MET A 87 -1.15 4.55 -12.01
N GLU A 88 -2.33 3.91 -12.05
CA GLU A 88 -2.64 2.80 -12.94
C GLU A 88 -1.58 1.68 -12.90
N VAL A 89 -1.19 1.30 -11.68
CA VAL A 89 -0.19 0.26 -11.43
C VAL A 89 -0.87 -1.01 -10.95
N ASP A 90 -0.51 -2.16 -11.55
CA ASP A 90 -0.86 -3.46 -10.97
C ASP A 90 0.00 -3.72 -9.74
N LEU A 91 -0.53 -3.34 -8.58
CA LEU A 91 0.15 -3.47 -7.29
C LEU A 91 0.40 -4.93 -6.89
N LYS A 92 -0.54 -5.85 -7.18
CA LYS A 92 -0.35 -7.28 -6.88
C LYS A 92 0.80 -7.84 -7.69
N ALA A 93 0.78 -7.62 -9.00
CA ALA A 93 1.85 -8.15 -9.84
C ALA A 93 3.20 -7.47 -9.53
N ALA A 94 3.21 -6.19 -9.14
CA ALA A 94 4.41 -5.51 -8.63
C ALA A 94 4.91 -6.12 -7.31
N PHE A 95 4.00 -6.47 -6.40
CA PHE A 95 4.29 -7.18 -5.16
C PHE A 95 4.91 -8.55 -5.44
N GLU A 96 4.27 -9.39 -6.27
CA GLU A 96 4.76 -10.74 -6.59
C GLU A 96 6.16 -10.69 -7.21
N LYS A 97 6.37 -9.82 -8.19
CA LYS A 97 7.69 -9.60 -8.80
C LYS A 97 8.74 -9.14 -7.79
N LYS A 98 8.34 -8.36 -6.78
CA LYS A 98 9.26 -7.95 -5.71
C LYS A 98 9.52 -9.12 -4.75
N TYR A 99 8.49 -9.88 -4.39
CA TYR A 99 8.55 -11.04 -3.51
C TYR A 99 9.50 -12.11 -4.04
N GLU A 100 9.34 -12.51 -5.30
CA GLU A 100 10.22 -13.49 -5.95
C GLU A 100 11.71 -13.11 -5.86
N ARG A 101 12.00 -11.81 -6.08
CA ARG A 101 13.37 -11.28 -5.97
C ARG A 101 13.90 -11.27 -4.56
N ILE A 102 13.10 -10.88 -3.56
CA ILE A 102 13.58 -10.82 -2.17
C ILE A 102 13.78 -12.20 -1.56
N MET A 103 13.02 -13.21 -1.97
CA MET A 103 13.15 -14.59 -1.49
C MET A 103 14.45 -15.26 -1.94
N GLN A 104 15.10 -14.74 -2.99
CA GLN A 104 16.41 -15.22 -3.45
C GLN A 104 17.59 -14.61 -2.68
N ARG A 105 17.33 -13.61 -1.82
CA ARG A 105 18.40 -12.87 -1.13
C ARG A 105 18.87 -13.60 0.11
N THR A 106 20.18 -13.51 0.37
CA THR A 106 20.75 -13.99 1.63
C THR A 106 20.34 -13.08 2.78
N ALA A 107 19.91 -13.68 3.89
CA ALA A 107 19.67 -12.96 5.13
C ALA A 107 21.02 -12.54 5.76
N LEU A 108 21.17 -11.25 6.10
CA LEU A 108 22.33 -10.72 6.79
C LEU A 108 21.93 -10.28 8.20
N GLN A 109 22.69 -10.66 9.22
CA GLN A 109 22.49 -10.15 10.58
C GLN A 109 23.07 -8.73 10.68
N GLY A 110 22.22 -7.73 10.93
CA GLY A 110 22.62 -6.36 11.21
C GLY A 110 22.49 -5.99 12.69
N ARG A 111 22.92 -4.76 13.04
CA ARG A 111 22.89 -4.25 14.43
C ARG A 111 21.49 -4.23 15.06
N LEU A 112 20.45 -4.03 14.24
CA LEU A 112 19.06 -3.91 14.68
C LEU A 112 18.22 -5.16 14.37
N GLY A 113 18.84 -6.24 13.87
CA GLY A 113 18.16 -7.47 13.49
C GLY A 113 18.56 -7.99 12.11
N VAL A 114 17.82 -9.00 11.63
CA VAL A 114 18.04 -9.61 10.32
C VAL A 114 17.57 -8.66 9.21
N ARG A 115 18.39 -8.47 8.18
CA ARG A 115 18.06 -7.68 6.98
C ARG A 115 18.22 -8.52 5.72
N VAL A 116 17.22 -8.47 4.85
CA VAL A 116 17.23 -9.11 3.54
C VAL A 116 17.61 -8.07 2.49
N THR A 117 18.83 -8.13 1.94
CA THR A 117 19.36 -7.06 1.07
C THR A 117 20.28 -7.61 -0.03
N GLU A 118 20.28 -6.95 -1.18
CA GLU A 118 21.26 -7.17 -2.27
C GLU A 118 22.59 -6.46 -2.00
N TYR A 119 22.60 -5.48 -1.09
CA TYR A 119 23.76 -4.65 -0.82
C TYR A 119 24.73 -5.43 0.08
N ARG A 120 25.84 -5.89 -0.50
CA ARG A 120 27.00 -6.33 0.28
C ARG A 120 27.73 -5.07 0.75
N PRO A 121 27.96 -4.89 2.07
CA PRO A 121 28.88 -3.84 2.50
C PRO A 121 30.23 -4.12 1.83
N SER A 122 30.74 -3.12 1.12
CA SER A 122 32.10 -3.09 0.57
C SER A 122 33.13 -3.12 1.68
#